data_AF-A0A965CM43-F1
#
_entry.id   AF-A0A965CM43-F1
#
_cell.length_a   1.000
_cell.length_b   1.000
_cell.length_c   1.000
_cell.angle_alpha   90.00
_cell.angle_beta   90.00
_cell.angle_gamma   90.00
#
_symmetry.space_group_name_H-M   'P 1'
#
loop_
_entity.id
_entity.type
_entity.pdbx_description
1 polymer ?
#
loop_
_entity_poly.entity_id
_entity_poly.type
_entity_poly.pdbx_seq_one_letter_code
_entity_poly.pdbx_strand_id
1 'polypeptide(L)'
;MKRGLFLSTTKQGRLPDTMKQDHIFQKSLLVLIFFSLTLVLGSCSQGDVEFQSKSFKSRLQQGDYHLGWSLNYFDSWRNARQPRYLRLAESHSIDAINSFASLESDTSPRISEFYVVRERRTRGCRLLAELQFEAMNHGHQLSGMTPQGCIY
;
A
#
# COMPACT_ATOMS: atom_id res chain seq x y z
N MET A 1 -71.92 66.80 -10.57
CA MET A 1 -72.53 66.60 -9.23
C MET A 1 -72.74 65.11 -8.99
N LYS A 2 -72.33 64.63 -7.81
CA LYS A 2 -72.75 63.41 -7.05
C LYS A 2 -72.74 62.08 -7.83
N ARG A 3 -71.69 61.24 -7.69
CA ARG A 3 -71.52 60.20 -6.63
C ARG A 3 -72.83 59.49 -6.27
N GLY A 4 -73.05 58.35 -6.90
CA GLY A 4 -73.98 57.30 -6.45
C GLY A 4 -73.16 56.10 -5.95
N LEU A 5 -73.32 55.83 -4.66
CA LEU A 5 -72.84 54.65 -3.95
C LEU A 5 -73.88 53.55 -4.14
N PHE A 6 -73.53 52.32 -4.53
CA PHE A 6 -74.34 51.15 -4.16
C PHE A 6 -73.50 49.87 -4.08
N LEU A 7 -73.79 49.16 -3.00
CA LEU A 7 -73.17 47.95 -2.45
C LEU A 7 -73.51 46.66 -3.20
N SER A 8 -72.77 45.61 -2.80
CA SER A 8 -73.13 44.17 -2.81
C SER A 8 -72.66 43.41 -4.07
N THR A 9 -72.15 42.18 -4.04
CA THR A 9 -72.15 41.08 -3.06
C THR A 9 -70.91 40.17 -3.25
N THR A 10 -70.48 39.57 -2.14
CA THR A 10 -69.77 38.29 -1.96
C THR A 10 -69.22 37.52 -3.19
N LYS A 11 -67.91 37.20 -3.15
CA LYS A 11 -67.48 35.79 -3.07
C LYS A 11 -66.07 35.65 -2.50
N GLN A 12 -66.05 34.95 -1.38
CA GLN A 12 -64.90 34.53 -0.62
C GLN A 12 -64.17 33.44 -1.41
N GLY A 13 -63.10 33.82 -2.11
CA GLY A 13 -62.16 32.90 -2.74
C GLY A 13 -60.93 32.76 -1.85
N ARG A 14 -60.94 31.77 -0.96
CA ARG A 14 -59.75 31.32 -0.24
C ARG A 14 -58.80 30.70 -1.30
N LEU A 15 -57.73 31.40 -1.64
CA LEU A 15 -56.69 30.86 -2.51
C LEU A 15 -55.96 29.70 -1.79
N PRO A 16 -55.60 28.61 -2.50
CA PRO A 16 -55.02 27.42 -1.89
C PRO A 16 -53.54 27.61 -1.55
N ASP A 17 -53.16 27.19 -0.33
CA ASP A 17 -51.79 27.21 0.22
C ASP A 17 -50.80 26.28 -0.50
N THR A 18 -51.17 25.66 -1.62
CA THR A 18 -50.38 24.62 -2.27
C THR A 18 -49.26 25.15 -3.17
N MET A 19 -49.28 26.43 -3.57
CA MET A 19 -48.34 26.92 -4.58
C MET A 19 -46.98 27.41 -4.02
N LYS A 20 -46.87 27.56 -2.69
CA LYS A 20 -45.61 27.98 -2.04
C LYS A 20 -44.75 26.79 -1.60
N GLN A 21 -45.35 25.61 -1.47
CA GLN A 21 -44.72 24.41 -0.94
C GLN A 21 -43.80 23.73 -1.95
N ASP A 22 -44.15 23.76 -3.24
CA ASP A 22 -43.42 23.06 -4.30
C ASP A 22 -42.07 23.74 -4.63
N HIS A 23 -42.01 25.07 -4.63
CA HIS A 23 -40.76 25.80 -4.87
C HIS A 23 -39.75 25.68 -3.72
N ILE A 24 -40.22 25.51 -2.48
CA ILE A 24 -39.35 25.29 -1.31
C ILE A 24 -38.80 23.86 -1.35
N PHE A 25 -39.65 22.88 -1.69
CA PHE A 25 -39.25 21.47 -1.77
C PHE A 25 -38.25 21.23 -2.91
N GLN A 26 -38.46 21.84 -4.08
CA GLN A 26 -37.56 21.73 -5.24
C GLN A 26 -36.19 22.39 -5.00
N LYS A 27 -36.14 23.53 -4.28
CA LYS A 27 -34.88 24.17 -3.87
C LYS A 27 -34.12 23.35 -2.84
N SER A 28 -34.83 22.75 -1.88
CA SER A 28 -34.23 21.89 -0.85
C SER A 28 -33.62 20.62 -1.47
N LEU A 29 -34.32 20.00 -2.43
CA LEU A 29 -33.83 18.83 -3.15
C LEU A 29 -32.57 19.14 -3.98
N LEU A 30 -32.52 20.28 -4.66
CA LEU A 30 -31.33 20.72 -5.41
C LEU A 30 -30.14 20.97 -4.48
N VAL A 31 -30.34 21.63 -3.34
CA VAL A 31 -29.30 21.86 -2.34
C VAL A 31 -28.75 20.54 -1.80
N LEU A 32 -29.60 19.56 -1.52
CA LEU A 32 -29.18 18.23 -1.07
C LEU A 32 -28.37 17.49 -2.14
N ILE A 33 -28.75 17.59 -3.42
CA ILE A 33 -27.99 16.99 -4.53
C ILE A 33 -26.61 17.65 -4.66
N PHE A 34 -26.53 18.99 -4.60
CA PHE A 34 -25.24 19.70 -4.63
C PHE A 34 -24.36 19.38 -3.41
N PHE A 35 -24.95 19.23 -2.22
CA PHE A 35 -24.22 18.85 -1.01
C PHE A 35 -23.70 17.41 -1.08
N SER A 36 -24.51 16.50 -1.64
CA SER A 36 -24.10 15.12 -1.90
C SER A 36 -22.97 15.05 -2.92
N LEU A 37 -23.05 15.83 -4.00
CA LEU A 37 -22.04 15.88 -5.06
C LEU A 37 -20.71 16.45 -4.55
N THR A 38 -20.75 17.48 -3.69
CA THR A 38 -19.54 18.05 -3.07
C THR A 38 -18.91 17.11 -2.04
N LEU A 39 -19.70 16.33 -1.30
CA LEU A 39 -19.19 15.26 -0.42
C LEU A 39 -18.53 14.12 -1.20
N VAL A 40 -19.11 13.72 -2.33
CA VAL A 40 -18.54 12.67 -3.20
C VAL A 40 -17.26 13.16 -3.88
N LEU A 41 -17.22 14.40 -4.37
CA LEU A 41 -16.03 14.98 -5.01
C LEU A 41 -14.92 15.36 -4.00
N GLY A 42 -15.28 15.69 -2.76
CA GLY A 42 -14.33 16.02 -1.69
C GLY A 42 -13.60 14.80 -1.10
N SER A 43 -14.11 13.59 -1.29
CA SER A 43 -13.51 12.35 -0.76
C SER A 43 -12.33 11.82 -1.58
N CYS A 44 -11.94 12.48 -2.67
CA CYS A 44 -10.74 12.13 -3.45
C CYS A 44 -9.48 12.93 -3.07
N SER A 45 -9.55 13.81 -2.07
CA SER A 45 -8.42 14.66 -1.65
C SER A 45 -7.67 14.16 -0.40
N GLN A 46 -7.73 12.86 -0.10
CA GLN A 46 -6.72 12.23 0.76
C GLN A 46 -5.70 11.53 -0.13
N GLY A 47 -4.78 12.34 -0.61
CA GLY A 47 -3.71 11.91 -1.49
C GLY A 47 -2.44 12.67 -1.17
N ASP A 48 -2.02 12.70 0.09
CA ASP A 48 -0.59 12.63 0.37
C ASP A 48 -0.13 11.23 -0.07
N VAL A 49 -0.13 10.99 -1.38
CA VAL A 49 0.70 9.96 -1.98
C VAL A 49 2.10 10.52 -1.86
N GLU A 50 2.66 10.37 -0.67
CA GLU A 50 4.07 10.59 -0.44
C GLU A 50 4.79 9.61 -1.35
N PHE A 51 5.13 10.08 -2.55
CA PHE A 51 5.94 9.37 -3.53
C PHE A 51 7.40 9.34 -3.04
N GLN A 52 7.62 8.97 -1.77
CA GLN A 52 8.92 8.54 -1.28
C GLN A 52 9.08 7.06 -1.62
N SER A 53 8.95 6.71 -2.90
CA SER A 53 9.50 5.43 -3.36
C SER A 53 11.00 5.51 -3.13
N LYS A 54 11.50 4.82 -2.09
CA LYS A 54 12.94 4.72 -1.79
C LYS A 54 13.69 4.47 -3.10
N SER A 55 14.76 5.23 -3.35
CA SER A 55 15.54 5.11 -4.59
C SER A 55 16.06 3.69 -4.78
N PHE A 56 16.33 3.30 -6.03
CA PHE A 56 16.93 2.01 -6.36
C PHE A 56 18.14 1.70 -5.47
N LYS A 57 19.05 2.68 -5.32
CA LYS A 57 20.24 2.57 -4.46
C LYS A 57 19.89 2.29 -3.00
N SER A 58 18.90 2.99 -2.43
CA SER A 58 18.46 2.79 -1.05
C SER A 58 17.89 1.39 -0.84
N ARG A 59 17.07 0.91 -1.78
CA ARG A 59 16.49 -0.45 -1.73
C ARG A 59 17.54 -1.54 -1.94
N LEU A 60 18.48 -1.34 -2.86
CA LEU A 60 19.61 -2.25 -3.07
C LEU A 60 20.45 -2.36 -1.79
N GLN A 61 20.78 -1.22 -1.20
CA GLN A 61 21.56 -1.14 0.04
C GLN A 61 20.82 -1.80 1.22
N GLN A 62 19.49 -1.69 1.28
CA GLN A 62 18.69 -2.43 2.26
C GLN A 62 18.88 -3.95 2.10
N GLY A 63 18.79 -4.49 0.88
CA GLY A 63 19.06 -5.90 0.62
C GLY A 63 20.49 -6.31 1.01
N ASP A 64 21.48 -5.49 0.65
CA ASP A 64 22.88 -5.72 1.03
C ASP A 64 23.08 -5.72 2.55
N TYR A 65 22.37 -4.87 3.30
CA TYR A 65 22.41 -4.88 4.77
C TYR A 65 21.88 -6.19 5.36
N HIS A 66 20.75 -6.69 4.87
CA HIS A 66 20.23 -7.98 5.30
C HIS A 66 21.22 -9.11 4.97
N LEU A 67 21.83 -9.09 3.78
CA LEU A 67 22.83 -10.09 3.40
C LEU A 67 24.06 -10.04 4.31
N GLY A 68 24.55 -8.84 4.64
CA GLY A 68 25.66 -8.64 5.57
C GLY A 68 25.35 -9.15 6.98
N TRP A 69 24.15 -8.87 7.50
CA TRP A 69 23.70 -9.41 8.78
C TRP A 69 23.60 -10.93 8.78
N SER A 70 23.08 -11.51 7.69
CA SER A 70 23.02 -12.96 7.53
C SER A 70 24.41 -13.60 7.66
N LEU A 71 25.40 -13.08 6.92
CA LEU A 71 26.77 -13.56 6.99
C LEU A 71 27.37 -13.46 8.40
N ASN A 72 27.17 -12.33 9.08
CA ASN A 72 27.67 -12.12 10.44
C ASN A 72 27.05 -13.11 11.43
N TYR A 73 25.74 -13.34 11.34
CA TYR A 73 25.06 -14.30 12.20
C TYR A 73 25.43 -15.74 11.85
N PHE A 74 25.63 -16.06 10.58
CA PHE A 74 26.06 -17.38 10.16
C PHE A 74 27.47 -17.70 10.68
N ASP A 75 28.39 -16.73 10.61
CA ASP A 75 29.71 -16.84 11.22
C ASP A 75 29.65 -17.01 12.75
N SER A 76 28.83 -16.18 13.41
CA SER A 76 28.59 -16.29 14.85
C SER A 76 28.05 -17.67 15.24
N TRP A 77 27.15 -18.25 14.42
CA TRP A 77 26.67 -19.62 14.61
C TRP A 77 27.76 -20.65 14.38
N ARG A 78 28.59 -20.54 13.34
CA ARG A 78 29.69 -21.49 13.08
C ARG A 78 30.66 -21.55 14.27
N ASN A 79 30.90 -20.41 14.92
CA ASN A 79 31.78 -20.30 16.09
C ASN A 79 31.13 -20.78 17.40
N ALA A 80 29.91 -20.33 17.71
CA ALA A 80 29.29 -20.56 19.02
C ALA A 80 28.23 -21.67 19.05
N ARG A 81 27.79 -22.15 17.88
CA ARG A 81 26.71 -23.13 17.66
C ARG A 81 25.40 -22.82 18.37
N GLN A 82 25.15 -21.55 18.67
CA GLN A 82 23.90 -21.12 19.29
C GLN A 82 22.76 -21.06 18.25
N PRO A 83 21.65 -21.80 18.44
CA PRO A 83 20.57 -21.87 17.45
C PRO A 83 19.94 -20.52 17.09
N ARG A 84 20.00 -19.55 18.02
CA ARG A 84 19.48 -18.19 17.78
C ARG A 84 20.15 -17.51 16.59
N TYR A 85 21.48 -17.62 16.49
CA TYR A 85 22.21 -16.99 15.39
C TYR A 85 21.86 -17.62 14.05
N LEU A 86 21.67 -18.94 14.02
CA LEU A 86 21.27 -19.63 12.81
C LEU A 86 19.89 -19.18 12.31
N ARG A 87 18.91 -19.01 13.21
CA ARG A 87 17.58 -18.47 12.86
C ARG A 87 17.65 -17.03 12.36
N LEU A 88 18.48 -16.19 12.98
CA LEU A 88 18.68 -14.81 12.53
C LEU A 88 19.32 -14.79 11.14
N ALA A 89 20.32 -15.63 10.90
CA ALA A 89 20.97 -15.75 9.61
C ALA A 89 19.97 -16.22 8.52
N GLU A 90 19.14 -17.23 8.79
CA GLU A 90 18.08 -17.65 7.87
C GLU A 90 17.10 -16.50 7.55
N SER A 91 16.58 -15.83 8.58
CA SER A 91 15.62 -14.72 8.41
C SER A 91 16.21 -13.60 7.56
N HIS A 92 17.43 -13.16 7.88
CA HIS A 92 18.08 -12.09 7.13
C HIS A 92 18.44 -12.51 5.69
N SER A 93 18.78 -13.77 5.44
CA SER A 93 18.95 -14.28 4.07
C SER A 93 17.64 -14.18 3.27
N ILE A 94 16.52 -14.62 3.86
CA ILE A 94 15.20 -14.57 3.21
C ILE A 94 14.80 -13.11 2.93
N ASP A 95 14.99 -12.21 3.90
CA ASP A 95 14.69 -10.79 3.72
C ASP A 95 15.53 -10.14 2.63
N ALA A 96 16.82 -10.49 2.54
CA ALA A 96 17.70 -10.02 1.48
C ALA A 96 17.21 -10.50 0.11
N ILE A 97 16.92 -11.80 -0.03
CA ILE A 97 16.44 -12.40 -1.28
C ILE A 97 15.12 -11.76 -1.71
N ASN A 98 14.17 -11.57 -0.79
CA ASN A 98 12.88 -10.94 -1.08
C ASN A 98 13.06 -9.47 -1.48
N SER A 99 13.96 -8.74 -0.82
CA SER A 99 14.28 -7.35 -1.17
C SER A 99 14.85 -7.25 -2.58
N PHE A 100 15.78 -8.13 -2.94
CA PHE A 100 16.33 -8.19 -4.29
C PHE A 100 15.29 -8.66 -5.32
N ALA A 101 14.45 -9.64 -5.00
CA ALA A 101 13.40 -10.10 -5.92
C ALA A 101 12.38 -8.99 -6.22
N SER A 102 11.95 -8.24 -5.20
CA SER A 102 11.09 -7.07 -5.38
C SER A 102 11.77 -6.00 -6.23
N LEU A 103 13.04 -5.70 -5.96
CA LEU A 103 13.77 -4.70 -6.74
C LEU A 103 14.02 -5.14 -8.18
N GLU A 104 14.29 -6.43 -8.42
CA GLU A 104 14.42 -7.01 -9.76
C GLU A 104 13.10 -6.91 -10.53
N SER A 105 11.97 -7.18 -9.89
CA SER A 105 10.63 -7.05 -10.49
C SER A 105 10.30 -5.62 -10.89
N ASP A 106 10.78 -4.64 -10.12
CA ASP A 106 10.56 -3.22 -10.40
C ASP A 106 11.54 -2.66 -11.44
N THR A 107 12.53 -3.45 -11.86
CA THR A 107 13.60 -3.02 -12.76
C THR A 107 13.44 -3.72 -14.12
N SER A 108 13.54 -2.96 -15.22
CA SER A 108 13.42 -3.56 -16.56
C SER A 108 14.64 -4.44 -16.89
N PRO A 109 14.48 -5.62 -17.51
CA PRO A 109 15.60 -6.43 -18.01
C PRO A 109 16.48 -5.73 -19.06
N ARG A 110 16.05 -4.57 -19.58
CA ARG A 110 16.78 -3.78 -20.58
C ARG A 110 17.84 -2.85 -19.98
N ILE A 111 17.85 -2.67 -18.66
CA ILE A 111 18.81 -1.80 -17.96
C ILE A 111 19.77 -2.60 -17.08
N SER A 112 20.98 -2.09 -16.90
CA SER A 112 22.09 -2.80 -16.25
C SER A 112 21.79 -3.21 -14.81
N GLU A 113 21.03 -2.38 -14.11
CA GLU A 113 20.63 -2.50 -12.73
C GLU A 113 19.90 -3.81 -12.47
N PHE A 114 19.10 -4.27 -13.44
CA PHE A 114 18.39 -5.54 -13.34
C PHE A 114 19.34 -6.70 -13.11
N TYR A 115 20.45 -6.74 -13.84
CA TYR A 115 21.45 -7.80 -13.73
C TYR A 115 22.24 -7.70 -12.44
N VAL A 116 22.49 -6.49 -11.94
CA VAL A 116 23.10 -6.28 -10.62
C VAL A 116 22.22 -6.87 -9.53
N VAL A 117 20.92 -6.54 -9.51
CA VAL A 117 20.01 -7.06 -8.48
C VAL A 117 19.85 -8.58 -8.59
N ARG A 118 19.69 -9.10 -9.81
CA ARG A 118 19.58 -10.54 -10.04
C ARG A 118 20.80 -11.29 -9.51
N GLU A 119 21.98 -10.77 -9.76
CA GLU A 119 23.25 -11.34 -9.28
C GLU A 119 23.30 -11.38 -7.74
N ARG A 120 22.89 -10.29 -7.09
CA ARG A 120 22.78 -10.22 -5.62
C ARG A 120 21.74 -11.21 -5.07
N ARG A 121 20.59 -11.35 -5.73
CA ARG A 121 19.58 -12.35 -5.37
C ARG A 121 20.16 -13.76 -5.47
N THR A 122 20.83 -14.11 -6.57
CA THR A 122 21.45 -15.42 -6.76
C THR A 122 22.49 -15.72 -5.69
N ARG A 123 23.33 -14.74 -5.31
CA ARG A 123 24.25 -14.89 -4.17
C ARG A 123 23.51 -15.14 -2.86
N GLY A 124 22.43 -14.40 -2.60
CA GLY A 124 21.58 -14.61 -1.42
C GLY A 124 21.00 -16.03 -1.36
N CYS A 125 20.45 -16.53 -2.47
CA CYS A 125 19.95 -17.90 -2.56
C CYS A 125 21.05 -18.93 -2.25
N ARG A 126 22.25 -18.76 -2.84
CA ARG A 126 23.38 -19.66 -2.58
C ARG A 126 23.79 -19.67 -1.10
N LEU A 127 23.83 -18.50 -0.46
CA LEU A 127 24.12 -18.40 0.98
C LEU A 127 23.04 -19.12 1.81
N LEU A 128 21.76 -18.95 1.47
CA LEU A 128 20.67 -19.62 2.18
C LEU A 128 20.79 -21.15 2.07
N ALA A 129 21.09 -21.67 0.88
CA ALA A 129 21.32 -23.09 0.67
C ALA A 129 22.51 -23.61 1.48
N GLU A 130 23.64 -22.90 1.46
CA GLU A 130 24.83 -23.26 2.23
C GLU A 130 24.52 -23.32 3.72
N LEU A 131 23.83 -22.30 4.23
CA LEU A 131 23.41 -22.23 5.62
C LEU A 131 22.46 -23.36 6.00
N GLN A 132 21.46 -23.67 5.17
CA GLN A 132 20.51 -24.75 5.42
C GLN A 132 21.20 -26.12 5.37
N PHE A 133 22.11 -26.32 4.43
CA PHE A 133 22.90 -27.54 4.34
C PHE A 133 23.82 -27.73 5.56
N GLU A 134 24.56 -26.68 5.96
CA GLU A 134 25.38 -26.75 7.16
C GLU A 134 24.55 -26.96 8.42
N ALA A 135 23.41 -26.28 8.56
CA ALA A 135 22.48 -26.48 9.67
C ALA A 135 22.08 -27.96 9.80
N MET A 136 21.67 -28.58 8.69
CA MET A 136 21.27 -29.98 8.64
C MET A 136 22.43 -30.91 9.03
N ASN A 137 23.64 -30.66 8.54
CA ASN A 137 24.83 -31.45 8.90
C ASN A 137 25.16 -31.39 10.40
N HIS A 138 24.70 -30.34 11.10
CA HIS A 138 24.86 -30.17 12.54
C HIS A 138 23.58 -30.49 13.33
N GLY A 139 22.60 -31.18 12.73
CA GLY A 139 21.38 -31.64 13.41
C GLY A 139 20.38 -30.53 13.72
N HIS A 140 20.49 -29.37 13.06
CA HIS A 140 19.52 -28.29 13.18
C HIS A 140 18.56 -28.30 11.99
N GLN A 141 17.26 -28.19 12.28
CA GLN A 141 16.24 -27.99 11.28
C GLN A 141 15.78 -26.54 11.30
N LEU A 142 15.95 -25.89 10.16
CA LEU A 142 15.44 -24.55 9.90
C LEU A 142 14.06 -24.60 9.28
N SER A 143 13.43 -23.43 9.08
CA SER A 143 12.09 -23.38 8.48
C SER A 143 12.07 -24.05 7.10
N GLY A 144 13.22 -24.04 6.40
CA GLY A 144 13.39 -24.67 5.09
C GLY A 144 12.65 -23.92 3.98
N MET A 145 12.14 -22.72 4.25
CA MET A 145 11.42 -21.94 3.26
C MET A 145 12.41 -21.46 2.20
N THR A 146 12.26 -21.99 0.99
CA THR A 146 13.01 -21.53 -0.17
C THR A 146 12.26 -20.38 -0.81
N PRO A 147 12.81 -19.16 -0.83
CA PRO A 147 12.15 -18.02 -1.47
C PRO A 147 11.95 -18.25 -2.97
N GLN A 148 10.92 -17.62 -3.52
CA GLN A 148 10.60 -17.74 -4.95
C GLN A 148 11.77 -17.24 -5.81
N GLY A 149 12.12 -18.02 -6.83
CA GLY A 149 13.22 -17.69 -7.75
C GLY A 149 14.60 -18.13 -7.27
N CYS A 150 14.72 -18.72 -6.07
CA CYS A 150 15.88 -19.53 -5.72
C CYS A 150 15.74 -20.92 -6.35
N ILE A 151 16.74 -21.31 -7.15
CA ILE A 151 16.89 -22.65 -7.71
C ILE A 151 18.22 -23.18 -7.17
N TYR A 152 18.19 -24.38 -6.61
CA TYR A 152 19.35 -25.05 -6.02
C TYR A 152 19.79 -26.22 -6.89
#